data_AF-A0A972ZSJ1-F1
#
_entry.id   AF-A0A972ZSJ1-F1
#
_cell.length_a   1.000
_cell.length_b   1.000
_cell.length_c   1.000
_cell.angle_alpha   90.00
_cell.angle_beta   90.00
_cell.angle_gamma   90.00
#
_symmetry.space_group_name_H-M   'P 1'
#
loop_
_entity.id
_entity.type
_entity.pdbx_description
1 polymer ?
#
loop_
_entity_poly.entity_id
_entity_poly.type
_entity_poly.pdbx_seq_one_letter_code
_entity_poly.pdbx_strand_id
1 'polypeptide(L)'
;MKLFHLSWSGYTLFFGSLFLSSFYYVFGFAIFNKIGFRGIIKKESYSDISARPIILAIAFGWALSATTVGWMFKLEQLPYAGYIIMFGLITALIILVFSFILDFSPNQFFFKIIASRLVIMGLLSLILFYLA
;
A
#
# COMPACT_ATOMS: atom_id res chain seq x y z
N MET A 1 -13.58 11.64 -14.67
CA MET A 1 -12.32 12.42 -14.82
C MET A 1 -12.56 13.80 -15.45
N LYS A 2 -12.58 14.85 -14.62
CA LYS A 2 -12.69 16.27 -15.04
C LYS A 2 -11.56 17.16 -14.51
N LEU A 3 -10.59 16.61 -13.77
CA LEU A 3 -9.49 17.40 -13.17
C LEU A 3 -8.48 17.89 -14.21
N PHE A 4 -8.30 17.15 -15.30
CA PHE A 4 -7.52 17.58 -16.46
C PHE A 4 -8.29 17.19 -17.73
N HIS A 5 -8.68 18.17 -18.54
CA HIS A 5 -9.33 17.96 -19.84
C HIS A 5 -8.42 17.32 -20.91
N LEU A 6 -7.39 16.57 -20.51
CA LEU A 6 -6.60 15.73 -21.42
C LEU A 6 -7.37 14.42 -21.66
N SER A 7 -7.77 14.19 -22.90
CA SER A 7 -8.54 13.02 -23.35
C SER A 7 -7.93 11.65 -22.97
N TRP A 8 -6.62 11.60 -22.71
CA TRP A 8 -5.89 10.38 -22.34
C TRP A 8 -5.54 10.28 -20.85
N SER A 9 -5.69 11.37 -20.09
CA SER A 9 -5.26 11.44 -18.68
C SER A 9 -6.01 10.47 -17.78
N GLY A 10 -7.22 10.07 -18.21
CA GLY A 10 -8.02 9.13 -17.45
C GLY A 10 -7.50 7.70 -17.48
N TYR A 11 -7.26 7.19 -18.68
CA TYR A 11 -6.74 5.84 -18.86
C TYR A 11 -5.37 5.66 -18.18
N THR A 12 -4.49 6.67 -18.26
CA THR A 12 -3.18 6.59 -17.62
C THR A 12 -3.27 6.51 -16.10
N LEU A 13 -4.14 7.30 -15.47
CA LEU A 13 -4.38 7.20 -14.03
C LEU A 13 -5.00 5.86 -13.64
N PHE A 14 -6.00 5.39 -14.41
CA PHE A 14 -6.65 4.11 -14.15
C PHE A 14 -5.66 2.94 -14.21
N PHE A 15 -4.93 2.79 -15.32
CA PHE A 15 -3.93 1.74 -15.48
C PHE A 15 -2.75 1.90 -14.51
N GLY A 16 -2.36 3.14 -14.20
CA GLY A 16 -1.32 3.43 -13.21
C GLY A 16 -1.71 2.99 -11.80
N SER A 17 -2.92 3.31 -11.35
CA SER A 17 -3.45 2.88 -10.05
C SER A 17 -3.63 1.36 -9.99
N LEU A 18 -4.10 0.74 -11.07
CA LEU A 18 -4.24 -0.71 -11.16
C LEU A 18 -2.90 -1.44 -11.09
N PHE A 19 -1.90 -0.94 -11.83
CA PHE A 19 -0.54 -1.46 -11.77
C PHE A 19 0.05 -1.33 -10.37
N LEU A 20 -0.08 -0.14 -9.75
CA LEU A 20 0.44 0.13 -8.42
C LEU A 20 -0.25 -0.75 -7.35
N SER A 21 -1.56 -0.93 -7.43
CA SER A 21 -2.32 -1.85 -6.57
C SER A 21 -1.82 -3.28 -6.69
N SER A 22 -1.69 -3.78 -7.92
CA SER A 22 -1.20 -5.14 -8.19
C SER A 22 0.23 -5.32 -7.67
N PHE A 23 1.06 -4.30 -7.83
CA PHE A 23 2.44 -4.31 -7.36
C PHE A 23 2.53 -4.39 -5.83
N TYR A 24 1.75 -3.60 -5.09
CA TYR A 24 1.68 -3.71 -3.64
C TYR A 24 1.09 -5.04 -3.17
N TYR A 25 0.11 -5.57 -3.91
CA TYR A 25 -0.53 -6.84 -3.57
C TYR A 25 0.44 -8.03 -3.68
N VAL A 26 1.20 -8.11 -4.78
CA VAL A 26 2.11 -9.24 -5.05
C VAL A 26 3.45 -9.06 -4.34
N PHE A 27 4.04 -7.85 -4.41
CA PHE A 27 5.40 -7.61 -3.96
C PHE A 27 5.51 -6.87 -2.62
N GLY A 28 4.40 -6.62 -1.94
CA GLY A 28 4.40 -5.94 -0.64
C GLY A 28 5.41 -6.56 0.33
N PHE A 29 5.44 -7.90 0.42
CA PHE A 29 6.36 -8.60 1.31
C PHE A 29 7.84 -8.32 0.98
N ALA A 30 8.19 -8.28 -0.30
CA ALA A 30 9.56 -8.03 -0.75
C ALA A 30 9.96 -6.57 -0.52
N ILE A 31 9.06 -5.63 -0.82
CA ILE A 31 9.28 -4.19 -0.66
C ILE A 31 9.56 -3.83 0.80
N PHE A 32 8.77 -4.34 1.74
CA PHE A 32 8.92 -3.97 3.14
C PHE A 32 10.09 -4.69 3.82
N ASN A 33 10.48 -5.87 3.34
CA ASN A 33 11.60 -6.63 3.89
C ASN A 33 12.94 -6.40 3.16
N LYS A 34 13.05 -5.39 2.28
CA LYS A 34 14.26 -5.10 1.47
C LYS A 34 14.72 -6.28 0.58
N ILE A 35 13.82 -7.16 0.17
CA ILE A 35 14.17 -8.26 -0.73
C ILE A 35 14.14 -7.71 -2.16
N GLY A 36 15.29 -7.69 -2.83
CA GLY A 36 15.35 -7.30 -4.24
C GLY A 36 14.63 -8.32 -5.15
N PHE A 37 14.19 -7.90 -6.35
CA PHE A 37 13.45 -8.77 -7.28
C PHE A 37 14.15 -10.10 -7.60
N ARG A 38 15.47 -10.09 -7.70
CA ARG A 38 16.29 -11.30 -7.93
C ARG A 38 16.35 -12.23 -6.72
N GLY A 39 16.10 -11.70 -5.52
CA GLY A 39 16.13 -12.42 -4.26
C GLY A 39 14.80 -13.07 -3.89
N ILE A 40 13.70 -12.67 -4.52
CA ILE A 40 12.35 -13.20 -4.21
C ILE A 40 12.29 -14.73 -4.32
N ILE A 41 12.98 -15.31 -5.30
CA ILE A 41 12.97 -16.75 -5.56
C ILE A 41 14.06 -17.47 -4.73
N LYS A 42 15.02 -16.73 -4.18
CA LYS A 42 16.19 -17.27 -3.49
C LYS A 42 15.91 -17.49 -2.02
N LYS A 43 16.03 -18.74 -1.55
CA LYS A 43 15.81 -19.08 -0.13
C LYS A 43 16.77 -18.32 0.79
N GLU A 44 17.98 -18.03 0.32
CA GLU A 44 19.00 -17.29 1.08
C GLU A 44 18.55 -15.85 1.39
N SER A 45 17.65 -15.26 0.59
CA SER A 45 17.14 -13.90 0.85
C SER A 45 16.20 -13.83 2.06
N TYR A 46 15.82 -14.98 2.63
CA TYR A 46 14.94 -15.08 3.78
C TYR A 46 15.64 -15.63 5.03
N SER A 47 16.94 -15.97 4.97
CA SER A 47 17.64 -16.63 6.10
C SER A 47 17.65 -15.79 7.37
N ASP A 48 17.70 -14.47 7.23
CA ASP A 48 17.85 -13.52 8.33
C ASP A 48 16.52 -12.87 8.73
N ILE A 49 15.42 -13.29 8.10
CA ILE A 49 14.10 -12.69 8.27
C ILE A 49 13.17 -13.72 8.90
N SER A 50 12.67 -13.41 10.09
CA SER A 50 11.66 -14.25 10.72
C SER A 50 10.33 -14.19 9.96
N ALA A 51 9.49 -15.22 10.10
CA ALA A 51 8.21 -15.29 9.36
C ALA A 51 7.24 -14.13 9.68
N ARG A 52 7.35 -13.52 10.87
CA ARG A 52 6.41 -12.49 11.35
C ARG A 52 6.47 -11.19 10.53
N PRO A 53 7.64 -10.55 10.32
CA PRO A 53 7.79 -9.43 9.39
C PRO A 53 7.26 -9.72 7.98
N ILE A 54 7.42 -10.94 7.47
CA ILE A 54 6.93 -11.32 6.15
C ILE A 54 5.40 -11.29 6.12
N ILE A 55 4.75 -11.90 7.12
CA ILE A 55 3.28 -11.91 7.22
C ILE A 55 2.73 -10.49 7.36
N LEU A 56 3.32 -9.67 8.24
CA LEU A 56 2.91 -8.27 8.40
C LEU A 56 3.12 -7.46 7.12
N ALA A 57 4.20 -7.72 6.39
CA ALA A 57 4.47 -7.06 5.12
C ALA A 57 3.46 -7.43 4.02
N ILE A 58 3.05 -8.71 3.96
CA ILE A 58 1.98 -9.16 3.06
C ILE A 58 0.68 -8.42 3.40
N ALA A 59 0.28 -8.47 4.67
CA ALA A 59 -0.93 -7.81 5.14
C ALA A 59 -0.90 -6.30 4.85
N PHE A 60 0.25 -5.65 5.05
CA PHE A 60 0.41 -4.23 4.78
C PHE A 60 0.35 -3.94 3.28
N GLY A 61 0.98 -4.79 2.45
CA GLY A 61 0.86 -4.72 0.99
C GLY A 61 -0.58 -4.80 0.51
N TRP A 62 -1.40 -5.67 1.10
CA TRP A 62 -2.83 -5.75 0.80
C TRP A 62 -3.60 -4.50 1.21
N ALA A 63 -3.29 -3.94 2.38
CA ALA A 63 -3.91 -2.70 2.85
C ALA A 63 -3.60 -1.51 1.91
N LEU A 64 -2.34 -1.38 1.47
CA LEU A 64 -1.94 -0.36 0.49
C LEU A 64 -2.58 -0.61 -0.89
N SER A 65 -2.70 -1.86 -1.30
CA SER A 65 -3.38 -2.22 -2.55
C SER A 65 -4.85 -1.81 -2.52
N ALA A 66 -5.57 -2.15 -1.45
CA ALA A 66 -6.97 -1.76 -1.25
C ALA A 66 -7.13 -0.23 -1.25
N THR A 67 -6.23 0.49 -0.57
CA THR A 67 -6.23 1.96 -0.56
C THR A 67 -6.04 2.54 -1.96
N THR A 68 -5.12 1.97 -2.74
CA THR A 68 -4.85 2.39 -4.14
C THR A 68 -6.05 2.10 -5.06
N VAL A 69 -6.73 0.97 -4.87
CA VAL A 69 -8.00 0.66 -5.56
C VAL A 69 -9.09 1.67 -5.17
N GLY A 70 -9.17 2.03 -3.89
CA GLY A 70 -10.07 3.07 -3.41
C GLY A 70 -9.83 4.43 -4.06
N TRP A 71 -8.56 4.83 -4.27
CA TRP A 71 -8.21 6.04 -5.02
C TRP A 71 -8.69 5.98 -6.46
N MET A 72 -8.50 4.84 -7.14
CA MET A 72 -9.02 4.63 -8.49
C MET A 72 -10.54 4.81 -8.53
N PHE A 73 -11.27 4.18 -7.61
CA PHE A 73 -12.72 4.35 -7.51
C PHE A 73 -13.12 5.81 -7.26
N LYS A 74 -12.37 6.55 -6.42
CA LYS A 74 -12.66 7.96 -6.12
C LYS A 74 -12.42 8.86 -7.33
N LEU A 75 -11.33 8.65 -8.06
CA LEU A 75 -10.97 9.41 -9.27
C LEU A 75 -11.97 9.18 -10.42
N GLU A 76 -12.51 7.97 -10.51
CA GLU A 76 -13.56 7.60 -11.47
C GLU A 76 -14.97 7.93 -10.99
N GLN A 77 -15.12 8.52 -9.79
CA GLN A 77 -16.42 8.86 -9.17
C GLN A 77 -17.36 7.65 -9.04
N LEU A 78 -16.78 6.48 -8.82
CA LEU A 78 -17.51 5.24 -8.62
C LEU A 78 -18.02 5.14 -7.18
N PRO A 79 -19.15 4.44 -6.96
CA PRO A 79 -19.71 4.28 -5.62
C PRO A 79 -18.75 3.52 -4.70
N TYR A 80 -18.93 3.70 -3.40
CA TYR A 80 -18.17 3.01 -2.33
C TYR A 80 -16.67 3.35 -2.21
N ALA A 81 -16.13 4.26 -3.02
CA ALA A 81 -14.71 4.65 -2.97
C ALA A 81 -14.23 5.01 -1.55
N GLY A 82 -15.01 5.82 -0.82
CA GLY A 82 -14.68 6.22 0.54
C GLY A 82 -14.56 5.05 1.52
N TYR A 83 -15.46 4.06 1.43
CA TYR A 83 -15.41 2.86 2.27
C TYR A 83 -14.17 2.01 1.98
N ILE A 84 -13.79 1.87 0.71
CA ILE A 84 -12.61 1.09 0.31
C ILE A 84 -11.32 1.78 0.78
N ILE A 85 -11.23 3.11 0.65
CA ILE A 85 -10.10 3.89 1.16
C ILE A 85 -10.01 3.76 2.68
N MET A 86 -11.12 3.94 3.41
CA MET A 86 -11.15 3.81 4.86
C MET A 86 -10.75 2.41 5.32
N PHE A 87 -11.28 1.37 4.67
CA PHE A 87 -10.91 -0.01 4.95
C PHE A 87 -9.40 -0.22 4.81
N GLY A 88 -8.81 0.18 3.68
CA GLY A 88 -7.37 0.07 3.46
C GLY A 88 -6.54 0.83 4.49
N LEU A 89 -6.89 2.07 4.81
CA LEU A 89 -6.17 2.89 5.80
C LEU A 89 -6.30 2.35 7.23
N ILE A 90 -7.49 1.91 7.64
CA ILE A 90 -7.71 1.32 8.97
C ILE A 90 -6.92 0.02 9.09
N THR A 91 -6.97 -0.87 8.10
CA THR A 91 -6.16 -2.09 8.10
C THR A 91 -4.67 -1.77 8.18
N ALA A 92 -4.19 -0.79 7.41
CA ALA A 92 -2.80 -0.37 7.44
C ALA A 92 -2.38 0.20 8.80
N LEU A 93 -3.25 0.99 9.45
CA LEU A 93 -3.05 1.53 10.79
C LEU A 93 -3.00 0.42 11.85
N ILE A 94 -3.92 -0.54 11.79
CA ILE A 94 -3.92 -1.70 12.67
C ILE A 94 -2.58 -2.43 12.55
N ILE A 95 -2.13 -2.73 11.34
CA ILE A 95 -0.85 -3.42 11.11
C ILE A 95 0.34 -2.62 11.68
N LEU A 96 0.35 -1.29 11.51
CA LEU A 96 1.38 -0.43 12.10
C LEU A 96 1.39 -0.54 13.63
N VAL A 97 0.22 -0.46 14.28
CA VAL A 97 0.09 -0.59 15.73
C VAL A 97 0.55 -1.97 16.21
N PHE A 98 0.13 -3.06 15.54
CA PHE A 98 0.59 -4.41 15.83
C PHE A 98 2.10 -4.55 15.67
N SER A 99 2.69 -3.93 14.65
CA SER A 99 4.15 -3.95 14.43
C SER A 99 4.92 -3.22 15.53
N PHE A 100 4.32 -2.20 16.15
CA PHE A 100 4.92 -1.41 17.23
C PHE A 100 4.80 -2.10 18.59
N ILE A 101 3.59 -2.54 18.98
CA ILE A 101 3.32 -3.09 20.31
C ILE A 101 4.05 -4.41 20.54
N LEU A 102 4.05 -5.27 19.54
CA LEU A 102 4.50 -6.65 19.70
C LEU A 102 6.00 -6.83 19.37
N ASP A 103 6.71 -5.70 19.23
CA ASP A 103 8.11 -5.61 18.79
C ASP A 103 8.40 -6.58 17.63
N PHE A 104 7.39 -6.76 16.77
CA PHE A 104 7.38 -7.80 15.74
C PHE A 104 8.38 -7.52 14.62
N SER A 105 8.94 -6.32 14.64
CA SER A 105 10.04 -5.92 13.81
C SER A 105 11.13 -5.28 14.67
N PRO A 106 12.14 -6.05 15.12
CA PRO A 106 13.35 -5.47 15.71
C PRO A 106 14.06 -4.52 14.71
N ASN A 107 13.70 -4.62 13.44
CA ASN A 107 14.21 -3.78 12.38
C ASN A 107 13.46 -2.43 12.35
N GLN A 108 14.02 -1.42 13.03
CA GLN A 108 13.49 -0.04 12.99
C GLN A 108 13.22 0.47 11.57
N PHE A 109 13.90 -0.08 10.57
CA PHE A 109 13.69 0.24 9.17
C PHE A 109 12.29 -0.14 8.66
N PHE A 110 11.83 -1.35 8.98
CA PHE A 110 10.53 -1.86 8.52
C PHE A 110 9.40 -0.96 9.04
N PHE A 111 9.43 -0.65 10.33
CA PHE A 111 8.48 0.26 10.96
C PHE A 111 8.50 1.65 10.31
N LYS A 112 9.69 2.23 10.08
CA LYS A 112 9.83 3.53 9.41
C LYS A 112 9.27 3.53 7.99
N ILE A 113 9.48 2.47 7.21
CA ILE A 113 8.88 2.37 5.87
C ILE A 113 7.35 2.32 5.95
N ILE A 114 6.80 1.45 6.81
CA ILE A 114 5.35 1.30 6.93
C ILE A 114 4.72 2.63 7.36
N ALA A 115 5.27 3.27 8.39
CA ALA A 115 4.79 4.56 8.89
C ALA A 115 4.85 5.65 7.82
N SER A 116 6.00 5.82 7.14
CA SER A 116 6.14 6.84 6.09
C SER A 116 5.17 6.63 4.93
N ARG A 117 4.97 5.38 4.49
CA ARG A 117 4.00 5.08 3.43
C ARG A 117 2.56 5.31 3.87
N LEU A 118 2.22 4.98 5.13
CA LEU A 118 0.90 5.26 5.67
C LEU A 118 0.62 6.77 5.70
N VAL A 119 1.60 7.58 6.10
CA VAL A 119 1.45 9.05 6.10
C VAL A 119 1.23 9.57 4.68
N ILE A 120 2.06 9.15 3.71
CA ILE A 120 1.90 9.56 2.31
C ILE A 120 0.53 9.15 1.77
N MET A 121 0.10 7.91 2.04
CA MET A 121 -1.20 7.42 1.60
C MET A 121 -2.36 8.14 2.29
N GLY A 122 -2.26 8.41 3.59
CA GLY A 122 -3.26 9.15 4.34
C GLY A 122 -3.45 10.57 3.78
N LEU A 123 -2.35 11.28 3.54
CA LEU A 123 -2.38 12.62 2.97
C LEU A 123 -2.98 12.63 1.55
N LEU A 124 -2.56 11.70 0.68
CA LEU A 124 -3.13 11.58 -0.67
C LEU A 124 -4.62 11.25 -0.63
N SER A 125 -5.04 10.38 0.30
CA SER A 125 -6.44 10.02 0.49
C SER A 125 -7.28 11.22 0.93
N LEU A 126 -6.77 12.05 1.84
CA LEU A 126 -7.44 13.28 2.27
C LEU A 126 -7.58 14.26 1.09
N ILE A 127 -6.51 14.48 0.34
CA ILE A 127 -6.51 15.35 -0.85
C ILE A 127 -7.59 14.90 -1.84
N LEU A 128 -7.64 13.59 -2.14
CA LEU A 128 -8.66 13.02 -3.03
C LEU A 128 -10.08 13.12 -2.46
N PHE A 129 -10.24 13.09 -1.14
CA PHE A 129 -11.55 13.23 -0.51
C PHE A 129 -12.14 14.63 -0.70
N TYR A 130 -11.30 15.67 -0.66
CA TYR A 130 -11.72 17.07 -0.80
C TYR A 130 -11.74 17.58 -2.25
N LEU A 131 -10.95 17.00 -3.17
CA LEU A 131 -10.85 17.46 -4.56
C LEU A 131 -11.83 16.80 -5.54
N ALA A 132 -12.41 15.63 -5.21
CA ALA A 132 -13.22 14.82 -6.12
C ALA A 132 -14.60 14.50 -5.54
#